data_AF-A0AAJ6YXN6-F1
#
_entry.id   AF-A0AAJ6YXN6-F1
#
_cell.length_a   1.000
_cell.length_b   1.000
_cell.length_c   1.000
_cell.angle_alpha   90.00
_cell.angle_beta   90.00
_cell.angle_gamma   90.00
#
_symmetry.space_group_name_H-M   'P 1'
#
loop_
_entity.id
_entity.type
_entity.pdbx_description
1 polymer ?
#
loop_
_entity_poly.entity_id
_entity_poly.type
_entity_poly.pdbx_seq_one_letter_code
_entity_poly.pdbx_strand_id
1 'polypeptide(L)'
;MQNDDKLIYTIHGSLKEDVGFSKILSDYFRLNLSLKENLRTWASVDSHFESYNKLGAVRILNQDVVENLFSFICSSNNNIIRISGMVEKLCKIFGTRICAIEDQEYYDFPTIEALSKPNVEFNLRKEGFGYRAGYISKSAQKLLSLGGKKWLLQLKKENGTTYESAKESLMSLPGVGPKVADCICLMSLGHLEAIPVDTHIFQVACTNYIPHLSKQSNVTPKINQEVSSYLRRLWGPLAGWAQAIVFCMKINSSNSQNRKRSIQQGRKKSTKITKVK
;
A
#
# COMPACT_ATOMS: atom_id res chain seq x y z
N MET A 1 -3.21 -21.00 0.85
CA MET A 1 -2.10 -21.42 1.76
C MET A 1 -0.86 -21.67 0.93
N GLN A 2 0.34 -21.39 1.45
CA GLN A 2 1.59 -21.78 0.79
C GLN A 2 2.19 -22.94 1.58
N ASN A 3 2.61 -24.01 0.89
CA ASN A 3 3.42 -25.07 1.48
C ASN A 3 4.71 -25.19 0.68
N ASP A 4 5.84 -24.89 1.32
CA ASP A 4 7.20 -24.85 0.75
C ASP A 4 7.27 -24.13 -0.61
N ASP A 5 7.06 -24.87 -1.71
CA ASP A 5 7.15 -24.41 -3.10
C ASP A 5 5.80 -24.31 -3.85
N LYS A 6 4.68 -24.62 -3.19
CA LYS A 6 3.36 -24.70 -3.84
C LYS A 6 2.39 -23.67 -3.27
N LEU A 7 1.69 -23.00 -4.17
CA LEU A 7 0.57 -22.12 -3.85
C LEU A 7 -0.74 -22.92 -3.92
N ILE A 8 -1.45 -22.99 -2.79
CA ILE A 8 -2.76 -23.63 -2.65
C ILE A 8 -3.83 -22.55 -2.65
N TYR A 9 -4.81 -22.68 -3.55
CA TYR A 9 -5.95 -21.77 -3.67
C TYR A 9 -7.23 -22.56 -3.95
N THR A 10 -8.37 -21.99 -3.55
CA THR A 10 -9.70 -22.51 -3.84
C THR A 10 -10.39 -21.54 -4.78
N ILE A 11 -11.03 -22.07 -5.82
CA ILE A 11 -11.85 -21.26 -6.73
C ILE A 11 -13.30 -21.37 -6.29
N HIS A 12 -13.93 -20.23 -6.06
CA HIS A 12 -15.36 -20.13 -5.81
C HIS A 12 -16.05 -19.70 -7.10
N GLY A 13 -16.81 -20.62 -7.73
CA GLY A 13 -17.49 -20.42 -9.00
C GLY A 13 -17.07 -21.44 -10.07
N SER A 14 -17.51 -21.22 -11.31
CA SER A 14 -17.19 -22.12 -12.43
C SER A 14 -15.73 -21.96 -12.84
N LEU A 15 -14.97 -23.07 -12.78
CA LEU A 15 -13.63 -23.18 -13.35
C LEU A 15 -13.72 -22.92 -14.87
N LYS A 16 -13.02 -21.87 -15.31
CA LYS A 16 -12.75 -21.66 -16.73
C LYS A 16 -11.38 -22.26 -17.02
N GLU A 17 -11.35 -23.37 -17.77
CA GLU A 17 -10.12 -24.15 -18.00
C GLU A 17 -9.00 -23.33 -18.66
N ASP A 18 -9.35 -22.28 -19.42
CA ASP A 18 -8.39 -21.40 -20.10
C ASP A 18 -7.74 -20.33 -19.18
N VAL A 19 -8.19 -20.20 -17.93
CA VAL A 19 -7.66 -19.17 -17.03
C VAL A 19 -6.45 -19.72 -16.28
N GLY A 20 -5.26 -19.26 -16.68
CA GLY A 20 -3.98 -19.60 -16.03
C GLY A 20 -3.82 -19.04 -14.62
N PHE A 21 -4.67 -19.45 -13.66
CA PHE A 21 -4.71 -18.95 -12.28
C PHE A 21 -3.36 -19.04 -11.57
N SER A 22 -2.61 -20.13 -11.80
CA SER A 22 -1.26 -20.28 -11.22
C SER A 22 -0.32 -19.15 -11.66
N LYS A 23 -0.39 -18.73 -12.93
CA LYS A 23 0.42 -17.62 -13.44
C LYS A 23 -0.05 -16.30 -12.83
N ILE A 24 -1.36 -16.06 -12.81
CA ILE A 24 -1.95 -14.84 -12.22
C ILE A 24 -1.49 -14.66 -10.78
N LEU A 25 -1.60 -15.71 -9.97
CA LEU A 25 -1.21 -15.65 -8.56
C LEU A 25 0.32 -15.57 -8.40
N SER A 26 1.09 -16.28 -9.23
CA SER A 26 2.55 -16.17 -9.24
C SER A 26 3.00 -14.74 -9.53
N ASP A 27 2.40 -14.09 -10.51
CA ASP A 27 2.68 -12.70 -10.88
C ASP A 27 2.24 -11.75 -9.76
N TYR A 28 1.05 -11.95 -9.19
CA TYR A 28 0.49 -11.12 -8.10
C TYR A 28 1.35 -11.17 -6.83
N PHE A 29 1.86 -12.35 -6.45
CA PHE A 29 2.72 -12.52 -5.28
C PHE A 29 4.22 -12.37 -5.59
N ARG A 30 4.59 -12.11 -6.86
CA ARG A 30 5.98 -12.02 -7.35
C ARG A 30 6.83 -13.24 -6.98
N LEU A 31 6.29 -14.45 -7.18
CA LEU A 31 6.93 -15.69 -6.73
C LEU A 31 8.25 -16.00 -7.46
N ASN A 32 8.49 -15.38 -8.61
CA ASN A 32 9.76 -15.45 -9.34
C ASN A 32 10.94 -14.78 -8.61
N LEU A 33 10.68 -13.94 -7.60
CA LEU A 33 11.71 -13.28 -6.80
C LEU A 33 11.91 -14.02 -5.47
N SER A 34 13.15 -14.47 -5.21
CA SER A 34 13.51 -15.19 -3.99
C SER A 34 13.56 -14.25 -2.79
N LEU A 35 12.56 -14.36 -1.90
CA LEU A 35 12.55 -13.56 -0.68
C LEU A 35 13.74 -13.88 0.23
N LYS A 36 14.13 -15.16 0.32
CA LYS A 36 15.25 -15.62 1.16
C LYS A 36 16.59 -15.01 0.74
N GLU A 37 16.85 -14.94 -0.56
CA GLU A 37 18.07 -14.32 -1.09
C GLU A 37 18.06 -12.81 -0.85
N ASN A 38 16.94 -12.15 -1.14
CA ASN A 38 16.83 -10.71 -0.93
C ASN A 38 16.99 -10.31 0.54
N LEU A 39 16.42 -11.09 1.48
CA LEU A 39 16.62 -10.89 2.92
C LEU A 39 18.10 -10.96 3.32
N ARG A 40 18.85 -11.93 2.78
CA ARG A 40 20.29 -12.04 3.03
C ARG A 40 21.06 -10.84 2.47
N THR A 41 20.73 -10.42 1.26
CA THR A 41 21.36 -9.25 0.61
C THR A 41 21.13 -7.97 1.40
N TRP A 42 19.91 -7.72 1.88
CA TRP A 42 19.64 -6.52 2.69
C TRP A 42 20.30 -6.60 4.07
N ALA A 43 20.30 -7.77 4.71
CA ALA A 43 20.99 -7.96 6.00
C ALA A 43 22.51 -7.78 5.89
N SER A 44 23.12 -8.08 4.74
CA SER A 44 24.57 -7.91 4.55
C SER A 44 25.00 -6.45 4.37
N VAL A 45 24.10 -5.55 3.98
CA VAL A 45 24.40 -4.13 3.72
C VAL A 45 23.81 -3.18 4.78
N ASP A 46 22.88 -3.66 5.62
CA ASP A 46 22.23 -2.88 6.66
C ASP A 46 22.16 -3.66 7.97
N SER A 47 22.99 -3.26 8.94
CA SER A 47 23.07 -3.89 10.26
C SER A 47 21.79 -3.75 11.09
N HIS A 48 20.92 -2.79 10.79
CA HIS A 48 19.62 -2.65 11.43
C HIS A 48 18.58 -3.62 10.87
N PHE A 49 18.79 -4.13 9.65
CA PHE A 49 17.80 -4.90 8.91
C PHE A 49 17.41 -6.21 9.60
N GLU A 50 18.37 -6.89 10.23
CA GLU A 50 18.15 -8.14 10.97
C GLU A 50 17.08 -7.98 12.06
N SER A 51 17.01 -6.79 12.68
CA SER A 51 16.01 -6.49 13.71
C SER A 51 14.57 -6.42 13.17
N TYR A 52 14.42 -6.13 11.87
CA TYR A 52 13.11 -5.99 11.19
C TYR A 52 12.57 -7.29 10.62
N ASN A 53 13.46 -8.24 10.30
CA ASN A 53 13.10 -9.51 9.66
C ASN A 53 12.39 -10.53 10.60
N LYS A 54 11.98 -10.12 11.80
CA LYS A 54 11.36 -11.01 12.81
C LYS A 54 9.91 -11.38 12.53
N LEU A 55 9.24 -10.68 11.61
CA LEU A 55 7.82 -10.90 11.30
C LEU A 55 7.56 -12.02 10.27
N GLY A 56 8.61 -12.67 9.75
CA GLY A 56 8.49 -13.66 8.69
C GLY A 56 8.45 -13.03 7.28
N ALA A 57 7.79 -13.72 6.35
CA ALA A 57 7.87 -13.44 4.91
C ALA A 57 6.92 -12.31 4.44
N VAL A 58 7.40 -11.06 4.42
CA VAL A 58 6.66 -9.95 3.79
C VAL A 58 6.99 -9.90 2.30
N ARG A 59 5.97 -9.90 1.43
CA ARG A 59 6.10 -9.74 -0.03
C ARG A 59 5.44 -8.45 -0.52
N ILE A 60 5.99 -7.85 -1.57
CA ILE A 60 5.32 -6.77 -2.32
C ILE A 60 4.41 -7.40 -3.38
N LEU A 61 3.13 -7.03 -3.36
CA LEU A 61 2.18 -7.49 -4.35
C LEU A 61 2.37 -6.77 -5.70
N ASN A 62 1.94 -7.40 -6.78
CA ASN A 62 1.82 -6.81 -8.12
C ASN A 62 0.33 -6.58 -8.44
N GLN A 63 -0.21 -5.52 -7.85
CA GLN A 63 -1.64 -5.20 -7.88
C GLN A 63 -2.06 -4.62 -9.24
N ASP A 64 -3.36 -4.69 -9.53
CA ASP A 64 -3.94 -3.92 -10.63
C ASP A 64 -3.72 -2.42 -10.38
N VAL A 65 -3.25 -1.72 -11.41
CA VAL A 65 -2.85 -0.30 -11.30
C VAL A 65 -4.03 0.63 -11.04
N VAL A 66 -5.23 0.30 -11.51
CA VAL A 66 -6.44 1.12 -11.29
C VAL A 66 -6.89 0.96 -9.85
N GLU A 67 -7.00 -0.28 -9.37
CA GLU A 67 -7.31 -0.58 -7.97
C GLU A 67 -6.32 0.07 -7.02
N ASN A 68 -5.02 -0.08 -7.29
CA ASN A 68 -3.96 0.48 -6.47
C ASN A 68 -4.06 2.01 -6.39
N LEU A 69 -4.16 2.69 -7.54
CA LEU A 69 -4.25 4.16 -7.62
C LEU A 69 -5.39 4.70 -6.75
N PHE A 70 -6.61 4.22 -6.96
CA PHE A 70 -7.78 4.75 -6.26
C PHE A 70 -7.81 4.34 -4.78
N SER A 71 -7.28 3.17 -4.44
CA SER A 71 -7.08 2.75 -3.05
C SER A 71 -6.09 3.67 -2.31
N PHE A 72 -4.97 4.03 -2.94
CA PHE A 72 -4.00 4.94 -2.30
C PHE A 72 -4.44 6.41 -2.29
N ILE A 73 -5.30 6.85 -3.23
CA ILE A 73 -5.99 8.15 -3.10
C ILE A 73 -6.81 8.16 -1.79
N CYS A 74 -7.51 7.06 -1.46
CA CYS A 74 -8.24 6.90 -0.19
C CYS A 74 -7.33 6.93 1.05
N SER A 75 -6.04 6.59 0.89
CA SER A 75 -5.07 6.47 1.99
C SER A 75 -4.50 7.78 2.52
N SER A 76 -4.52 8.85 1.71
CA SER A 76 -3.89 10.13 2.05
C SER A 76 -4.44 10.67 3.39
N ASN A 77 -3.57 10.93 4.39
CA ASN A 77 -3.97 11.39 5.73
C ASN A 77 -5.13 10.57 6.36
N ASN A 78 -4.96 9.26 6.45
CA ASN A 78 -5.99 8.32 6.89
C ASN A 78 -5.38 7.14 7.67
N ASN A 79 -6.22 6.26 8.24
CA ASN A 79 -5.77 5.05 8.93
C ASN A 79 -6.28 3.78 8.24
N ILE A 80 -5.56 2.66 8.41
CA ILE A 80 -5.80 1.41 7.67
C ILE A 80 -7.24 0.93 7.79
N ILE A 81 -7.84 0.96 8.99
CA ILE A 81 -9.22 0.50 9.21
C ILE A 81 -10.21 1.31 8.38
N ARG A 82 -10.08 2.64 8.40
CA ARG A 82 -10.95 3.52 7.60
C ARG A 82 -10.69 3.37 6.11
N ILE A 83 -9.44 3.17 5.69
CA ILE A 83 -9.08 2.98 4.28
C ILE A 83 -9.74 1.71 3.73
N SER A 84 -9.62 0.58 4.44
CA SER A 84 -10.24 -0.69 4.04
C SER A 84 -11.75 -0.54 3.84
N GLY A 85 -12.45 0.07 4.82
CA GLY A 85 -13.89 0.31 4.68
C GLY A 85 -14.25 1.29 3.56
N MET A 86 -13.41 2.28 3.27
CA MET A 86 -13.61 3.16 2.11
C MET A 86 -13.47 2.41 0.79
N VAL A 87 -12.47 1.55 0.65
CA VAL A 87 -12.28 0.74 -0.57
C VAL A 87 -13.44 -0.25 -0.76
N GLU A 88 -13.87 -0.94 0.29
CA GLU A 88 -15.03 -1.84 0.24
C GLU A 88 -16.31 -1.11 -0.19
N LYS A 89 -16.57 0.08 0.38
CA LYS A 89 -17.70 0.93 -0.06
C LYS A 89 -17.59 1.35 -1.51
N LEU A 90 -16.37 1.71 -1.96
CA LEU A 90 -16.13 2.11 -3.34
C LEU A 90 -16.51 0.97 -4.30
N CYS A 91 -16.07 -0.26 -4.01
CA CYS A 91 -16.42 -1.46 -4.79
C CYS A 91 -17.93 -1.76 -4.72
N LYS A 92 -18.55 -1.66 -3.54
CA LYS A 92 -19.98 -1.95 -3.40
C LYS A 92 -20.88 -0.99 -4.19
N ILE A 93 -20.52 0.29 -4.26
CA ILE A 93 -21.36 1.33 -4.88
C ILE A 93 -21.13 1.43 -6.38
N PHE A 94 -19.88 1.28 -6.84
CA PHE A 94 -19.51 1.56 -8.24
C PHE A 94 -18.90 0.34 -8.95
N GLY A 95 -18.66 -0.76 -8.23
CA GLY A 95 -18.10 -1.99 -8.77
C GLY A 95 -19.17 -2.94 -9.29
N THR A 96 -18.71 -4.01 -9.93
CA THR A 96 -19.61 -5.05 -10.48
C THR A 96 -19.69 -6.21 -9.49
N ARG A 97 -20.89 -6.65 -9.13
CA ARG A 97 -21.07 -7.81 -8.24
C ARG A 97 -20.50 -9.07 -8.89
N ILE A 98 -19.63 -9.78 -8.17
CA ILE A 98 -18.99 -11.03 -8.61
C ILE A 98 -19.81 -12.23 -8.12
N CYS A 99 -19.94 -12.37 -6.80
CA CYS A 99 -20.60 -13.50 -6.16
C CYS A 99 -20.99 -13.18 -4.71
N ALA A 100 -21.59 -14.16 -4.03
CA ALA A 100 -21.75 -14.16 -2.58
C ALA A 100 -21.19 -15.47 -2.02
N ILE A 101 -20.47 -15.40 -0.89
CA ILE A 101 -19.90 -16.53 -0.16
C ILE A 101 -20.28 -16.35 1.29
N GLU A 102 -20.95 -17.33 1.90
CA GLU A 102 -21.37 -17.26 3.33
C GLU A 102 -22.10 -15.93 3.67
N ASP A 103 -23.08 -15.56 2.84
CA ASP A 103 -23.87 -14.32 2.92
C ASP A 103 -23.08 -13.00 2.77
N GLN A 104 -21.77 -13.07 2.53
CA GLN A 104 -20.94 -11.93 2.18
C GLN A 104 -20.92 -11.71 0.66
N GLU A 105 -21.36 -10.52 0.23
CA GLU A 105 -21.28 -10.12 -1.18
C GLU A 105 -19.88 -9.61 -1.54
N TYR A 106 -19.39 -10.03 -2.70
CA TYR A 106 -18.11 -9.62 -3.27
C TYR A 106 -18.33 -8.85 -4.57
N TYR A 107 -17.64 -7.72 -4.68
CA TYR A 107 -17.70 -6.82 -5.83
C TYR A 107 -16.29 -6.62 -6.40
N ASP A 108 -16.21 -6.52 -7.71
CA ASP A 108 -14.99 -6.13 -8.41
C ASP A 108 -14.68 -4.65 -8.16
N PHE A 109 -13.42 -4.27 -8.36
CA PHE A 109 -13.04 -2.87 -8.27
C PHE A 109 -13.71 -2.04 -9.38
N PRO A 110 -14.17 -0.79 -9.11
CA PRO A 110 -14.83 0.01 -10.13
C PRO A 110 -13.92 0.35 -11.31
N THR A 111 -14.50 0.37 -12.52
CA THR A 111 -13.77 0.84 -13.70
C THR A 111 -13.54 2.35 -13.67
N ILE A 112 -12.59 2.84 -14.47
CA ILE A 112 -12.32 4.29 -14.58
C ILE A 112 -13.57 5.02 -15.08
N GLU A 113 -14.30 4.44 -16.03
CA GLU A 113 -15.53 4.96 -16.60
C GLU A 113 -16.66 5.04 -15.56
N ALA A 114 -16.74 4.06 -14.65
CA ALA A 114 -17.71 4.10 -13.56
C ALA A 114 -17.40 5.26 -12.59
N LEU A 115 -16.11 5.48 -12.29
CA LEU A 115 -15.66 6.53 -11.38
C LEU A 115 -15.63 7.94 -11.99
N SER A 116 -15.69 8.07 -13.33
CA SER A 116 -15.68 9.38 -14.01
C SER A 116 -17.05 10.02 -14.14
N LYS A 117 -18.14 9.30 -13.80
CA LYS A 117 -19.52 9.78 -13.97
C LYS A 117 -19.80 11.05 -13.14
N PRO A 118 -20.66 11.98 -13.64
CA PRO A 118 -20.87 13.30 -13.01
C PRO A 118 -21.30 13.27 -11.53
N ASN A 119 -22.06 12.23 -11.12
CA ASN A 119 -22.59 12.11 -9.76
C ASN A 119 -21.64 11.41 -8.76
N VAL A 120 -20.48 10.92 -9.21
CA VAL A 120 -19.56 10.13 -8.35
C VAL A 120 -19.05 10.93 -7.17
N GLU A 121 -18.58 12.17 -7.39
CA GLU A 121 -18.09 13.02 -6.29
C GLU A 121 -19.18 13.26 -5.23
N PHE A 122 -20.40 13.57 -5.67
CA PHE A 122 -21.54 13.82 -4.77
C PHE A 122 -21.88 12.58 -3.93
N ASN A 123 -21.97 11.41 -4.57
CA ASN A 123 -22.26 10.15 -3.89
C ASN A 123 -21.14 9.79 -2.88
N LEU A 124 -19.88 9.92 -3.27
CA LEU A 124 -18.74 9.65 -2.38
C LEU A 124 -18.68 10.61 -1.18
N ARG A 125 -19.06 11.88 -1.37
CA ARG A 125 -19.17 12.85 -0.25
C ARG A 125 -20.22 12.41 0.76
N LYS A 126 -21.40 11.96 0.30
CA LYS A 126 -22.45 11.40 1.16
C LYS A 126 -21.97 10.18 1.94
N GLU A 127 -21.10 9.37 1.34
CA GLU A 127 -20.53 8.16 1.96
C GLU A 127 -19.34 8.40 2.89
N GLY A 128 -18.95 9.65 3.11
CA GLY A 128 -17.90 10.01 4.09
C GLY A 128 -16.48 9.97 3.54
N PHE A 129 -16.29 10.03 2.22
CA PHE A 129 -14.95 10.13 1.60
C PHE A 129 -14.30 11.50 1.81
N GLY A 130 -15.09 12.52 2.16
CA GLY A 130 -14.62 13.88 2.39
C GLY A 130 -14.00 14.50 1.14
N TYR A 131 -12.87 15.21 1.28
CA TYR A 131 -12.19 15.84 0.14
C TYR A 131 -11.68 14.83 -0.91
N ARG A 132 -11.46 13.56 -0.52
CA ARG A 132 -10.97 12.52 -1.44
C ARG A 132 -11.99 12.15 -2.51
N ALA A 133 -13.28 12.41 -2.26
CA ALA A 133 -14.34 12.24 -3.26
C ALA A 133 -14.02 13.01 -4.55
N GLY A 134 -13.56 14.26 -4.41
CA GLY A 134 -13.16 15.09 -5.55
C GLY A 134 -11.90 14.57 -6.23
N TYR A 135 -10.93 14.04 -5.48
CA TYR A 135 -9.72 13.42 -6.06
C TYR A 135 -10.04 12.18 -6.88
N ILE A 136 -10.91 11.31 -6.39
CA ILE A 136 -11.32 10.09 -7.10
C ILE A 136 -12.03 10.46 -8.42
N SER A 137 -13.08 11.28 -8.34
CA SER A 137 -13.86 11.69 -9.52
C SER A 137 -13.00 12.40 -10.58
N LYS A 138 -12.21 13.40 -10.16
CA LYS A 138 -11.38 14.19 -11.08
C LYS A 138 -10.21 13.39 -11.63
N SER A 139 -9.61 12.48 -10.85
CA SER A 139 -8.57 11.57 -11.36
C SER A 139 -9.13 10.60 -12.40
N ALA A 140 -10.32 10.05 -12.19
CA ALA A 140 -10.97 9.19 -13.17
C ALA A 140 -11.24 9.94 -14.49
N GLN A 141 -11.79 11.15 -14.42
CA GLN A 141 -12.01 12.00 -15.59
C GLN A 141 -10.70 12.36 -16.31
N LYS A 142 -9.67 12.74 -15.56
CA LYS A 142 -8.34 13.04 -16.13
C LYS A 142 -7.74 11.82 -16.79
N LEU A 143 -7.85 10.65 -16.19
CA LEU A 143 -7.38 9.39 -16.77
C LEU A 143 -8.04 9.08 -18.10
N LEU A 144 -9.37 9.24 -18.22
CA LEU A 144 -10.05 9.04 -19.50
C LEU A 144 -9.48 9.95 -20.59
N SER A 145 -9.19 11.22 -20.26
CA SER A 145 -8.57 12.16 -21.21
C SER A 145 -7.13 11.78 -21.62
N LEU A 146 -6.45 10.97 -20.81
CA LEU A 146 -5.08 10.50 -21.06
C LEU A 146 -5.03 9.14 -21.77
N GLY A 147 -6.16 8.48 -21.99
CA GLY A 147 -6.23 7.13 -22.58
C GLY A 147 -6.56 6.00 -21.59
N GLY A 148 -7.08 6.35 -20.41
CA GLY A 148 -7.62 5.42 -19.42
C GLY A 148 -6.58 4.44 -18.87
N LYS A 149 -6.98 3.18 -18.72
CA LYS A 149 -6.11 2.12 -18.19
C LYS A 149 -4.87 1.89 -19.06
N LYS A 150 -4.96 2.09 -20.39
CA LYS A 150 -3.83 1.92 -21.31
C LYS A 150 -2.69 2.89 -20.99
N TRP A 151 -3.01 4.15 -20.65
CA TRP A 151 -2.01 5.13 -20.24
C TRP A 151 -1.29 4.71 -18.95
N LEU A 152 -2.04 4.23 -17.94
CA LEU A 152 -1.44 3.72 -16.70
C LEU A 152 -0.49 2.54 -16.95
N LEU A 153 -0.87 1.63 -17.86
CA LEU A 153 -0.03 0.48 -18.21
C LEU A 153 1.28 0.90 -18.88
N GLN A 154 1.30 1.97 -19.69
CA GLN A 154 2.54 2.48 -20.30
C GLN A 154 3.57 2.94 -19.25
N LEU A 155 3.14 3.33 -18.05
CA LEU A 155 4.05 3.76 -16.97
C LEU A 155 4.79 2.60 -16.30
N LYS A 156 4.45 1.35 -16.63
CA LYS A 156 5.15 0.18 -16.07
C LYS A 156 6.60 0.12 -16.50
N LYS A 157 7.45 -0.39 -15.59
CA LYS A 157 8.87 -0.64 -15.83
C LYS A 157 9.12 -1.56 -17.03
N GLU A 158 8.27 -2.57 -17.22
CA GLU A 158 8.38 -3.53 -18.34
C GLU A 158 8.21 -2.87 -19.72
N ASN A 159 7.60 -1.68 -19.78
CA ASN A 159 7.41 -0.91 -21.01
C ASN A 159 8.54 0.12 -21.25
N GLY A 160 9.64 0.05 -20.49
CA GLY A 160 10.80 0.93 -20.64
C GLY A 160 10.65 2.31 -19.99
N THR A 161 9.55 2.59 -19.30
CA THR A 161 9.37 3.84 -18.54
C THR A 161 10.28 3.84 -17.31
N THR A 162 10.95 4.95 -17.02
CA THR A 162 11.77 5.10 -15.81
C THR A 162 10.90 5.35 -14.58
N TYR A 163 11.42 5.03 -13.39
CA TYR A 163 10.73 5.30 -12.13
C TYR A 163 10.42 6.79 -11.97
N GLU A 164 11.35 7.68 -12.31
CA GLU A 164 11.19 9.13 -12.22
C GLU A 164 10.05 9.62 -13.13
N SER A 165 10.01 9.17 -14.38
CA SER A 165 8.97 9.54 -15.34
C SER A 165 7.59 9.01 -14.95
N ALA A 166 7.53 7.76 -14.46
CA ALA A 166 6.29 7.19 -13.95
C ALA A 166 5.76 7.97 -12.74
N LYS A 167 6.64 8.30 -11.78
CA LYS A 167 6.29 9.07 -10.59
C LYS A 167 5.77 10.47 -10.94
N GLU A 168 6.48 11.19 -11.80
CA GLU A 168 6.07 12.53 -12.26
C GLU A 168 4.72 12.49 -12.98
N SER A 169 4.54 11.52 -13.88
CA SER A 169 3.28 11.33 -14.61
C SER A 169 2.11 11.09 -13.66
N LEU A 170 2.27 10.21 -12.66
CA LEU A 170 1.25 9.93 -11.64
C LEU A 170 0.92 11.17 -10.81
N MET A 171 1.92 11.98 -10.44
CA MET A 171 1.73 13.19 -9.63
C MET A 171 0.95 14.30 -10.34
N SER A 172 0.73 14.18 -11.65
CA SER A 172 -0.19 15.06 -12.38
C SER A 172 -1.68 14.80 -12.08
N LEU A 173 -2.00 13.65 -11.45
CA LEU A 173 -3.36 13.27 -11.11
C LEU A 173 -3.84 13.92 -9.80
N PRO A 174 -5.10 14.41 -9.73
CA PRO A 174 -5.67 14.97 -8.52
C PRO A 174 -5.60 14.04 -7.30
N GLY A 175 -4.97 14.51 -6.21
CA GLY A 175 -4.84 13.74 -4.98
C GLY A 175 -3.66 12.77 -4.94
N VAL A 176 -2.83 12.73 -5.99
CA VAL A 176 -1.62 11.92 -6.04
C VAL A 176 -0.40 12.78 -5.71
N GLY A 177 0.02 12.75 -4.44
CA GLY A 177 1.30 13.34 -4.00
C GLY A 177 2.47 12.35 -4.11
N PRO A 178 3.71 12.77 -3.75
CA PRO A 178 4.91 11.94 -3.87
C PRO A 178 4.78 10.55 -3.24
N LYS A 179 4.27 10.47 -2.00
CA LYS A 179 4.08 9.19 -1.31
C LYS A 179 3.08 8.27 -2.02
N VAL A 180 1.97 8.83 -2.51
CA VAL A 180 0.93 8.06 -3.21
C VAL A 180 1.49 7.53 -4.53
N ALA A 181 2.20 8.38 -5.29
CA ALA A 181 2.88 7.97 -6.51
C ALA A 181 3.90 6.86 -6.25
N ASP A 182 4.71 6.97 -5.19
CA ASP A 182 5.66 5.91 -4.80
C ASP A 182 4.98 4.58 -4.49
N CYS A 183 3.83 4.60 -3.78
CA CYS A 183 3.06 3.38 -3.51
C CYS A 183 2.58 2.70 -4.80
N ILE A 184 2.08 3.49 -5.76
CA ILE A 184 1.61 2.97 -7.06
C ILE A 184 2.77 2.42 -7.87
N CYS A 185 3.89 3.16 -7.93
CA CYS A 185 5.13 2.74 -8.57
C CYS A 185 5.61 1.37 -8.05
N LEU A 186 5.69 1.23 -6.72
CA LEU A 186 6.16 0.02 -6.04
C LEU A 186 5.22 -1.17 -6.22
N MET A 187 3.92 -0.96 -6.00
CA MET A 187 2.96 -2.06 -5.81
C MET A 187 2.15 -2.40 -7.07
N SER A 188 2.28 -1.65 -8.17
CA SER A 188 1.54 -1.93 -9.41
C SER A 188 2.30 -1.67 -10.72
N LEU A 189 3.31 -0.79 -10.73
CA LEU A 189 4.06 -0.46 -11.95
C LEU A 189 5.40 -1.21 -12.10
N GLY A 190 5.82 -1.96 -11.07
CA GLY A 190 7.05 -2.75 -11.10
C GLY A 190 8.33 -1.96 -10.81
N HIS A 191 8.22 -0.71 -10.36
CA HIS A 191 9.35 0.11 -9.90
C HIS A 191 9.70 -0.24 -8.45
N LEU A 192 10.29 -1.41 -8.25
CA LEU A 192 10.60 -1.99 -6.92
C LEU A 192 11.67 -1.21 -6.14
N GLU A 193 12.32 -0.23 -6.76
CA GLU A 193 13.22 0.75 -6.18
C GLU A 193 12.51 1.96 -5.54
N ALA A 194 11.20 2.11 -5.74
CA ALA A 194 10.42 3.22 -5.21
C ALA A 194 10.30 3.12 -3.67
N ILE A 195 10.46 4.27 -2.98
CA ILE A 195 10.45 4.35 -1.51
C ILE A 195 9.32 5.30 -1.06
N PRO A 196 8.15 4.77 -0.70
CA PRO A 196 7.08 5.59 -0.14
C PRO A 196 7.46 6.10 1.26
N VAL A 197 7.90 7.36 1.35
CA VAL A 197 8.25 7.98 2.63
C VAL A 197 6.98 8.57 3.27
N ASP A 198 6.49 7.89 4.29
CA ASP A 198 5.48 8.41 5.21
C ASP A 198 6.12 8.80 6.57
N THR A 199 5.28 9.15 7.56
CA THR A 199 5.77 9.54 8.89
C THR A 199 6.48 8.40 9.62
N HIS A 200 6.08 7.14 9.42
CA HIS A 200 6.72 5.99 10.06
C HIS A 200 8.09 5.71 9.47
N ILE A 201 8.21 5.70 8.14
CA ILE A 201 9.49 5.54 7.45
C ILE A 201 10.41 6.71 7.73
N PHE A 202 9.89 7.93 7.74
CA PHE A 202 10.66 9.10 8.11
C PHE A 202 11.25 8.98 9.53
N GLN A 203 10.45 8.55 10.51
CA GLN A 203 10.93 8.32 11.88
C GLN A 203 12.03 7.25 11.95
N VAL A 204 11.87 6.14 11.22
CA VAL A 204 12.90 5.09 11.16
C VAL A 204 14.17 5.63 10.52
N ALA A 205 14.04 6.36 9.41
CA ALA A 205 15.16 6.99 8.72
C ALA A 205 15.93 7.94 9.63
N CYS A 206 15.25 8.85 10.32
CA CYS A 206 15.88 9.78 11.25
C CYS A 206 16.57 9.07 12.42
N THR A 207 16.01 7.97 12.91
CA THR A 207 16.56 7.29 14.09
C THR A 207 17.82 6.50 13.76
N ASN A 208 17.83 5.81 12.61
CA ASN A 208 18.83 4.76 12.35
C ASN A 208 19.81 5.11 11.23
N TYR A 209 19.45 6.00 10.32
CA TYR A 209 20.21 6.22 9.10
C TYR A 209 20.63 7.68 8.89
N ILE A 210 19.77 8.63 9.30
CA ILE A 210 19.93 10.06 8.99
C ILE A 210 19.66 10.92 10.25
N PRO A 211 20.51 10.83 11.30
CA PRO A 211 20.26 11.46 12.60
C PRO A 211 20.15 12.98 12.57
N HIS A 212 20.74 13.65 11.57
CA HIS A 212 20.65 15.11 11.45
C HIS A 212 19.23 15.60 11.11
N LEU A 213 18.35 14.74 10.59
CA LEU A 213 16.94 15.04 10.33
C LEU A 213 16.03 14.85 11.55
N SER A 214 16.56 14.36 12.68
CA SER A 214 15.78 14.09 13.91
C SER A 214 15.04 15.29 14.49
N LYS A 215 15.52 16.51 14.23
CA LYS A 215 14.90 17.77 14.69
C LYS A 215 13.79 18.27 13.76
N GLN A 216 13.59 17.65 12.59
CA GLN A 216 12.58 18.07 11.63
C GLN A 216 11.24 17.42 11.96
N SER A 217 10.16 18.22 12.02
CA SER A 217 8.80 17.73 12.26
C SER A 217 8.01 17.48 10.97
N ASN A 218 8.42 18.10 9.86
CA ASN A 218 7.72 18.07 8.58
C ASN A 218 8.57 17.44 7.49
N VAL A 219 7.95 16.57 6.68
CA VAL A 219 8.59 15.95 5.51
C VAL A 219 8.42 16.88 4.31
N THR A 220 9.41 17.75 4.09
CA THR A 220 9.48 18.58 2.88
C THR A 220 9.86 17.75 1.65
N PRO A 221 9.65 18.23 0.41
CA PRO A 221 10.09 17.52 -0.80
C PRO A 221 11.59 17.19 -0.78
N LYS A 222 12.44 18.11 -0.30
CA LYS A 222 13.89 17.91 -0.17
C LYS A 222 14.22 16.79 0.83
N ILE A 223 13.56 16.80 2.00
CA ILE A 223 13.73 15.75 3.02
C ILE A 223 13.25 14.40 2.49
N ASN A 224 12.10 14.37 1.80
CA ASN A 224 11.58 13.16 1.17
C ASN A 224 12.58 12.58 0.15
N GLN A 225 13.15 13.44 -0.70
CA GLN A 225 14.15 13.04 -1.68
C GLN A 225 15.43 12.52 -1.02
N GLU A 226 15.90 13.16 0.04
CA GLU A 226 17.09 12.73 0.78
C GLU A 226 16.89 11.34 1.40
N VAL A 227 15.78 11.15 2.14
CA VAL A 227 15.44 9.87 2.77
C VAL A 227 15.27 8.77 1.72
N SER A 228 14.49 9.02 0.68
CA SER A 228 14.24 8.02 -0.36
C SER A 228 15.51 7.66 -1.13
N SER A 229 16.37 8.63 -1.44
CA SER A 229 17.64 8.39 -2.14
C SER A 229 18.65 7.62 -1.28
N TYR A 230 18.72 7.93 0.02
CA TYR A 230 19.57 7.18 0.95
C TYR A 230 19.14 5.71 1.02
N LEU A 231 17.85 5.45 1.30
CA LEU A 231 17.33 4.09 1.45
C LEU A 231 17.40 3.29 0.14
N ARG A 232 17.16 3.94 -1.01
CA ARG A 232 17.33 3.29 -2.32
C ARG A 232 18.78 2.88 -2.59
N ARG A 233 19.75 3.72 -2.22
CA ARG A 233 21.18 3.39 -2.35
C ARG A 233 21.58 2.25 -1.41
N LEU A 234 21.04 2.24 -0.19
CA LEU A 234 21.33 1.22 0.81
C LEU A 234 20.82 -0.17 0.40
N TRP A 235 19.56 -0.28 -0.03
CA TRP A 235 18.91 -1.57 -0.29
C TRP A 235 18.83 -1.94 -1.79
N GLY A 236 19.31 -1.08 -2.68
CA GLY A 236 19.49 -1.36 -4.10
C GLY A 236 18.19 -1.44 -4.92
N PRO A 237 18.16 -2.26 -6.00
CA PRO A 237 17.05 -2.30 -6.95
C PRO A 237 15.70 -2.74 -6.39
N LEU A 238 15.68 -3.38 -5.22
CA LEU A 238 14.48 -3.85 -4.53
C LEU A 238 14.23 -3.10 -3.21
N ALA A 239 14.75 -1.89 -3.08
CA ALA A 239 14.70 -1.12 -1.84
C ALA A 239 13.28 -0.85 -1.32
N GLY A 240 12.28 -0.72 -2.21
CA GLY A 240 10.88 -0.59 -1.80
C GLY A 240 10.34 -1.82 -1.08
N TRP A 241 10.86 -3.00 -1.41
CA TRP A 241 10.53 -4.23 -0.71
C TRP A 241 11.17 -4.28 0.68
N ALA A 242 12.45 -3.94 0.78
CA ALA A 242 13.14 -3.79 2.07
C ALA A 242 12.39 -2.81 2.99
N GLN A 243 11.98 -1.66 2.44
CA GLN A 243 11.18 -0.66 3.15
C GLN A 243 9.85 -1.24 3.67
N ALA A 244 9.15 -2.08 2.91
CA ALA A 244 7.89 -2.67 3.36
C ALA A 244 8.08 -3.63 4.54
N ILE A 245 9.18 -4.37 4.61
CA ILE A 245 9.51 -5.21 5.78
C ILE A 245 9.68 -4.33 7.02
N VAL A 246 10.47 -3.26 6.91
CA VAL A 246 10.72 -2.28 7.97
C VAL A 246 9.40 -1.63 8.43
N PHE A 247 8.54 -1.26 7.49
CA PHE A 247 7.23 -0.67 7.74
C PHE A 247 6.30 -1.62 8.51
N CYS A 248 6.16 -2.87 8.05
CA CYS A 248 5.36 -3.88 8.72
C CYS A 248 5.83 -4.10 10.16
N MET A 249 7.15 -4.16 10.39
CA MET A 249 7.70 -4.27 11.74
C MET A 249 7.34 -3.09 12.63
N LYS A 250 7.44 -1.86 12.09
CA LYS A 250 7.12 -0.65 12.83
C LYS A 250 5.65 -0.59 13.24
N ILE A 251 4.72 -0.92 12.34
CA ILE A 251 3.28 -0.94 12.63
C ILE A 251 2.93 -2.02 13.67
N ASN A 252 3.44 -3.24 13.50
CA ASN A 252 3.15 -4.34 14.42
C ASN A 252 3.72 -4.10 15.83
N SER A 253 4.90 -3.47 15.91
CA SER A 253 5.50 -3.06 17.18
C SER A 253 4.66 -1.97 17.87
N SER A 254 4.18 -0.98 17.11
CA SER A 254 3.36 0.12 17.63
C SER A 254 1.99 -0.38 18.13
N ASN A 255 1.36 -1.29 17.40
CA ASN A 255 0.10 -1.92 17.79
C ASN A 255 0.25 -2.77 19.06
N SER A 256 1.36 -3.50 19.19
CA SER A 256 1.68 -4.29 20.38
C SER A 256 1.91 -3.42 21.61
N GLN A 257 2.60 -2.28 21.45
CA GLN A 257 2.81 -1.32 22.54
C GLN A 257 1.50 -0.65 22.97
N ASN A 258 0.64 -0.28 22.02
CA ASN A 258 -0.68 0.29 22.32
C ASN A 258 -1.60 -0.70 23.05
N ARG A 259 -1.59 -1.99 22.66
CA ARG A 259 -2.29 -3.06 23.40
C ARG A 259 -1.74 -3.24 24.82
N LYS A 260 -0.41 -3.19 25.02
CA LYS A 260 0.19 -3.27 26.36
C LYS A 260 -0.17 -2.06 27.24
N ARG A 261 -0.20 -0.86 26.67
CA ARG A 261 -0.59 0.38 27.38
C ARG A 261 -2.08 0.39 27.77
N SER A 262 -2.98 -0.08 26.89
CA SER A 262 -4.41 -0.17 27.23
C SER A 262 -4.68 -1.20 28.34
N ILE A 263 -3.97 -2.33 28.34
CA ILE A 263 -4.04 -3.35 29.40
C ILE A 263 -3.52 -2.80 30.75
N GLN A 264 -2.41 -2.05 30.74
CA GLN A 264 -1.88 -1.41 31.96
C GLN A 264 -2.81 -0.31 32.51
N GLN A 265 -3.45 0.48 31.64
CA GLN A 265 -4.43 1.48 32.07
C GLN A 265 -5.73 0.84 32.59
N GLY A 266 -6.16 -0.29 32.02
CA GLY A 266 -7.28 -1.10 32.53
C GLY A 266 -7.00 -1.67 33.92
N ARG A 267 -5.80 -2.19 34.17
CA ARG A 267 -5.39 -2.69 35.50
C ARG A 267 -5.33 -1.59 36.56
N LYS A 268 -4.88 -0.37 36.24
CA LYS A 268 -4.86 0.77 37.18
C LYS A 268 -6.26 1.26 37.58
N LYS A 269 -7.29 1.06 36.74
CA LYS A 269 -8.69 1.40 37.08
C LYS A 269 -9.36 0.33 37.96
N SER A 270 -8.90 -0.92 37.92
CA SER A 270 -9.48 -2.03 38.70
C SER A 270 -9.00 -2.11 40.16
N THR A 271 -7.97 -1.33 40.56
CA THR A 271 -7.39 -1.41 41.91
C THR A 271 -8.03 -0.45 42.94
N LYS A 272 -9.07 0.31 42.57
CA LYS A 272 -9.88 1.08 43.54
C LYS A 272 -11.16 0.32 43.90
N ILE A 273 -11.03 -0.75 44.68
CA ILE A 273 -12.17 -1.32 45.42
C ILE A 273 -12.10 -0.76 46.84
N THR A 274 -13.07 0.11 47.13
CA THR A 274 -13.33 0.73 48.43
C THR A 274 -13.63 -0.35 49.46
N LYS A 275 -12.81 -0.46 50.52
CA LYS A 275 -13.21 -1.14 51.75
C LYS A 275 -14.23 -0.24 52.46
N VAL A 276 -15.47 -0.70 52.56
CA VAL A 276 -16.47 -0.12 53.46
C VAL A 276 -16.46 -0.97 54.73
N LYS A 277 -16.30 -0.32 55.88
CA LYS A 277 -16.51 -0.88 57.22
C LYS A 277 -18.00 -0.88 57.53
#